data_AF-A0A7C7TG91-F1
#
_entry.id   AF-A0A7C7TG91-F1
#
_cell.length_a   1.000
_cell.length_b   1.000
_cell.length_c   1.000
_cell.angle_alpha   90.00
_cell.angle_beta   90.00
_cell.angle_gamma   90.00
#
_symmetry.space_group_name_H-M   'P 1'
#
loop_
_entity.id
_entity.type
_entity.pdbx_description
1 polymer ?
#
loop_
_entity_poly.entity_id
_entity_poly.type
_entity_poly.pdbx_seq_one_letter_code
_entity_poly.pdbx_strand_id
1 'polypeptide(L)'
;MSPSGTEPGDFVEFDMDLIEADRRQRLRDALNRARPILERETGVQLQLANDGNDLVLTTDGKIRFRASLAPDGRAIVTDVGSGGLL
;
A
#
# COMPACT_ATOMS: atom_id res chain seq x y z
N MET A 1 21.26 37.49 -24.79
CA MET A 1 20.98 36.14 -24.26
C MET A 1 21.14 36.22 -22.75
N SER A 2 20.03 36.27 -22.03
CA SER A 2 19.99 36.28 -20.56
C SER A 2 19.31 34.97 -20.14
N PRO A 3 19.89 34.15 -19.26
CA PRO A 3 19.27 32.89 -18.88
C PRO A 3 18.02 33.18 -18.05
N SER A 4 16.90 32.68 -18.53
CA SER A 4 15.59 32.78 -17.87
C SER A 4 15.55 31.81 -16.69
N GLY A 5 15.34 32.39 -15.51
CA GLY A 5 14.80 31.85 -14.25
C GLY A 5 14.80 30.33 -14.02
N THR A 6 15.57 29.90 -13.02
CA THR A 6 15.21 28.77 -12.16
C THR A 6 14.84 29.38 -10.82
N GLU A 7 13.56 29.39 -10.46
CA GLU A 7 13.12 29.86 -9.15
C GLU A 7 13.52 28.83 -8.07
N PRO A 8 14.12 29.27 -6.95
CA PRO A 8 14.46 28.39 -5.84
C PRO A 8 13.19 28.05 -5.05
N GLY A 9 12.46 27.05 -5.52
CA GLY A 9 11.22 26.57 -4.87
C GLY A 9 10.66 25.27 -5.43
N ASP A 10 11.12 24.84 -6.61
CA ASP A 10 10.46 23.77 -7.40
C ASP A 10 11.06 22.36 -7.20
N PHE A 11 11.88 22.15 -6.17
CA PHE A 11 12.56 20.87 -5.94
C PHE A 11 11.86 19.96 -4.90
N VAL A 12 10.73 20.38 -4.34
CA VAL A 12 10.06 19.65 -3.24
C VAL A 12 9.09 18.57 -3.75
N GLU A 13 8.62 18.68 -5.00
CA GLU A 13 7.61 17.75 -5.54
C GLU A 13 8.20 16.38 -5.92
N PHE A 14 9.47 16.33 -6.33
CA PHE A 14 10.16 15.07 -6.67
C PHE A 14 10.45 14.18 -5.45
N ASP A 15 10.75 14.77 -4.28
CA ASP A 15 11.06 14.01 -3.07
C ASP A 15 9.81 13.33 -2.49
N MET A 16 8.65 13.97 -2.59
CA MET A 16 7.39 13.41 -2.09
C MET A 16 6.97 12.17 -2.85
N ASP A 17 7.08 12.18 -4.19
CA ASP A 17 6.78 11.03 -5.04
C ASP A 17 7.70 9.83 -4.75
N LEU A 18 8.99 10.10 -4.50
CA LEU A 18 9.97 9.07 -4.13
C LEU A 18 9.67 8.44 -2.76
N ILE A 19 9.29 9.27 -1.77
CA ILE A 19 8.93 8.79 -0.43
C ILE A 19 7.65 7.97 -0.47
N GLU A 20 6.65 8.39 -1.24
CA GLU A 20 5.40 7.63 -1.42
C GLU A 20 5.63 6.32 -2.17
N ALA A 21 6.46 6.32 -3.21
CA ALA A 21 6.84 5.12 -3.95
C ALA A 21 7.58 4.12 -3.04
N ASP A 22 8.54 4.57 -2.23
CA ASP A 22 9.27 3.71 -1.31
C ASP A 22 8.36 3.16 -0.20
N ARG A 23 7.47 3.99 0.36
CA ARG A 23 6.45 3.55 1.33
C ARG A 23 5.54 2.48 0.73
N ARG A 24 5.07 2.68 -0.50
CA ARG A 24 4.23 1.72 -1.21
C ARG A 24 4.96 0.41 -1.47
N GLN A 25 6.24 0.47 -1.85
CA GLN A 25 7.06 -0.71 -2.06
C GLN A 25 7.24 -1.51 -0.77
N ARG A 26 7.52 -0.84 0.36
CA ARG A 26 7.63 -1.50 1.67
C ARG A 26 6.33 -2.18 2.08
N LEU A 27 5.18 -1.54 1.85
CA LEU A 27 3.87 -2.12 2.14
C LEU A 27 3.61 -3.36 1.28
N ARG A 28 3.96 -3.30 -0.01
CA ARG A 28 3.87 -4.43 -0.95
C ARG A 28 4.75 -5.61 -0.51
N ASP A 29 5.98 -5.35 -0.08
CA ASP A 29 6.89 -6.38 0.38
C ASP A 29 6.39 -7.03 1.68
N ALA A 30 5.88 -6.23 2.63
CA ALA A 30 5.27 -6.73 3.85
C ALA A 30 4.05 -7.63 3.55
N LEU A 31 3.18 -7.19 2.63
CA LEU A 31 2.04 -7.98 2.18
C LEU A 31 2.45 -9.29 1.52
N ASN A 32 3.46 -9.28 0.65
CA ASN A 32 3.95 -10.50 0.00
C ASN A 32 4.52 -11.50 1.00
N ARG A 33 5.14 -11.02 2.09
CA ARG A 33 5.63 -11.88 3.19
C ARG A 33 4.48 -12.43 4.04
N ALA A 34 3.46 -11.62 4.32
CA ALA A 34 2.31 -12.02 5.13
C ALA A 34 1.33 -12.92 4.37
N ARG A 35 1.16 -12.72 3.06
CA ARG A 35 0.22 -13.45 2.20
C ARG A 35 0.23 -14.98 2.42
N PRO A 36 1.36 -15.71 2.32
CA PRO A 36 1.34 -17.16 2.50
C PRO A 36 0.94 -17.60 3.91
N ILE A 37 1.11 -16.76 4.93
CA ILE A 37 0.64 -17.03 6.30
C ILE A 37 -0.89 -16.86 6.33
N LEU A 38 -1.39 -15.75 5.81
CA LEU A 38 -2.83 -15.46 5.73
C LEU A 38 -3.59 -16.50 4.89
N GLU A 39 -3.02 -16.96 3.77
CA GLU A 39 -3.60 -18.03 2.94
C GLU A 39 -3.71 -19.35 3.68
N ARG A 40 -2.72 -19.70 4.52
CA ARG A 40 -2.77 -20.91 5.36
C ARG A 40 -3.81 -20.79 6.48
N GLU A 41 -3.92 -19.62 7.09
CA GLU A 41 -4.86 -19.38 8.20
C GLU A 41 -6.31 -19.31 7.72
N THR A 42 -6.55 -18.67 6.57
CA THR A 42 -7.89 -18.50 6.01
C THR A 42 -8.33 -19.63 5.09
N GLY A 43 -7.38 -20.43 4.60
CA GLY A 43 -7.65 -21.50 3.63
C GLY A 43 -8.03 -21.01 2.23
N VAL A 44 -7.88 -19.71 1.94
CA VAL A 44 -8.17 -19.13 0.63
C VAL A 44 -6.90 -18.65 -0.06
N GLN A 45 -6.89 -18.67 -1.38
CA GLN A 45 -5.83 -18.00 -2.15
C GLN A 45 -6.09 -16.50 -2.19
N LEU A 46 -5.03 -15.73 -1.95
CA LEU A 46 -5.08 -14.28 -1.87
C LEU A 46 -4.30 -13.68 -3.03
N GLN A 47 -4.87 -12.67 -3.66
CA GLN A 47 -4.21 -11.92 -4.73
C GLN A 47 -3.91 -10.51 -4.26
N LEU A 48 -2.70 -10.04 -4.53
CA LEU A 48 -2.35 -8.65 -4.25
C LEU A 48 -2.92 -7.78 -5.36
N ALA A 49 -3.76 -6.82 -4.99
CA ALA A 49 -4.37 -5.86 -5.90
C ALA A 49 -4.24 -4.43 -5.35
N ASN A 50 -4.59 -3.46 -6.20
CA ASN A 50 -4.73 -2.06 -5.81
C ASN A 50 -6.22 -1.71 -5.74
N ASP A 51 -6.62 -1.00 -4.69
CA ASP A 51 -7.93 -0.36 -4.53
C ASP A 51 -7.69 1.16 -4.48
N GLY A 52 -7.70 1.82 -5.64
CA GLY A 52 -7.23 3.20 -5.77
C GLY A 52 -5.74 3.33 -5.38
N ASN A 53 -5.46 4.06 -4.30
CA ASN A 53 -4.10 4.22 -3.77
C ASN A 53 -3.72 3.13 -2.74
N ASP A 54 -4.69 2.33 -2.28
CA ASP A 54 -4.46 1.35 -1.23
C ASP A 54 -4.01 0.00 -1.81
N LEU A 55 -3.13 -0.69 -1.08
CA LEU A 55 -2.78 -2.08 -1.36
C LEU A 55 -3.71 -3.02 -0.59
N VAL A 56 -4.31 -3.96 -1.30
CA VAL A 56 -5.31 -4.88 -0.75
C VAL A 56 -4.99 -6.33 -1.12
N LEU A 57 -5.39 -7.27 -0.27
CA LEU A 57 -5.45 -8.68 -0.63
C LEU A 57 -6.90 -9.05 -0.94
N THR A 58 -7.11 -9.60 -2.12
CA THR A 58 -8.41 -10.00 -2.63
C THR A 58 -8.52 -11.52 -2.72
N THR A 59 -9.75 -12.01 -2.64
CA THR A 59 -10.10 -13.40 -2.94
C THR A 59 -11.40 -13.38 -3.75
N ASP A 60 -11.46 -14.14 -4.84
CA ASP A 60 -12.60 -14.15 -5.77
C ASP A 60 -13.07 -12.75 -6.21
N GLY A 61 -12.12 -11.84 -6.46
CA GLY A 61 -12.40 -10.46 -6.87
C GLY A 61 -12.93 -9.54 -5.76
N LYS A 62 -13.06 -10.02 -4.52
CA LYS A 62 -13.48 -9.23 -3.35
C LYS A 62 -12.31 -8.91 -2.45
N ILE A 63 -12.28 -7.71 -1.89
CA ILE A 63 -11.28 -7.34 -0.89
C ILE A 63 -11.53 -8.15 0.37
N ARG A 64 -10.50 -8.89 0.81
CA ARG A 64 -10.51 -9.64 2.06
C ARG A 64 -9.65 -8.97 3.12
N PHE A 65 -8.51 -8.41 2.73
CA PHE A 65 -7.66 -7.66 3.64
C PHE A 65 -7.28 -6.30 3.06
N ARG A 66 -7.24 -5.28 3.91
CA ARG A 66 -6.69 -3.96 3.57
C ARG A 66 -5.40 -3.74 4.33
N ALA A 67 -4.37 -3.25 3.64
CA ALA A 67 -3.13 -2.85 4.28
C ALA A 67 -3.05 -1.34 4.44
N SER A 68 -2.49 -0.91 5.56
CA SER A 68 -2.15 0.49 5.83
C SER A 68 -0.79 0.56 6.53
N LEU A 69 -0.16 1.73 6.49
CA LEU A 69 1.02 2.03 7.29
C LEU A 69 0.60 2.78 8.55
N ALA A 70 1.05 2.27 9.70
CA ALA A 70 1.00 3.02 10.94
C ALA A 70 1.98 4.21 10.88
N PRO A 71 1.78 5.27 11.68
CA PRO A 71 2.69 6.42 11.76
C PRO A 71 4.13 6.05 12.13
N ASP A 72 4.32 4.92 12.81
CA ASP A 72 5.63 4.38 13.19
C ASP A 72 6.28 3.50 12.09
N GLY A 73 5.66 3.41 10.91
CA GLY A 73 6.17 2.68 9.76
C GLY A 73 5.85 1.18 9.74
N ARG A 74 5.07 0.67 10.70
CA ARG A 74 4.60 -0.72 10.66
C ARG A 74 3.48 -0.91 9.64
N ALA A 75 3.50 -2.02 8.91
CA ALA A 75 2.39 -2.44 8.06
C ALA A 75 1.30 -3.10 8.92
N ILE A 76 0.09 -2.57 8.86
CA ILE A 76 -1.10 -3.15 9.48
C ILE A 76 -1.93 -3.80 8.38
N VAL A 77 -2.30 -5.07 8.56
CA VAL A 77 -3.19 -5.80 7.64
C VAL A 77 -4.47 -6.11 8.40
N THR A 78 -5.60 -5.59 7.92
CA THR A 78 -6.90 -5.74 8.57
C THR A 78 -7.79 -6.64 7.73
N ASP A 79 -8.36 -7.68 8.33
CA ASP A 79 -9.41 -8.49 7.69
C ASP A 79 -10.69 -7.65 7.61
N VAL A 80 -11.20 -7.47 6.39
CA VAL A 80 -12.44 -6.73 6.09
C VAL A 80 -13.57 -7.67 5.67
N GLY A 81 -13.41 -8.97 5.92
CA GLY A 81 -14.35 -10.03 5.56
C GLY A 81 -15.81 -9.61 5.64
N SER A 82 -16.53 -9.89 4.55
CA SER A 82 -17.93 -9.54 4.32
C SER A 82 -18.80 -9.55 5.60
N GLY A 83 -19.06 -8.37 6.16
CA GLY A 83 -20.13 -8.13 7.13
C GLY A 83 -19.81 -8.53 8.57
N GLY A 84 -19.40 -7.54 9.36
CA GLY A 84 -19.35 -7.67 10.81
C GLY A 84 -18.91 -6.41 11.57
N LEU A 85 -19.02 -5.22 10.98
CA LEU A 85 -19.08 -3.98 11.77
C LEU A 85 -20.55 -3.75 12.11
N LEU A 86 -20.95 -4.25 13.28
CA LEU A 86 -22.14 -3.79 14.01
C LEU A 86 -21.94 -2.33 14.45
#